data_AF-A0A1I0Q0B7-F1
#
_entry.id   AF-A0A1I0Q0B7-F1
#
_cell.length_a   1.000
_cell.length_b   1.000
_cell.length_c   1.000
_cell.angle_alpha   90.00
_cell.angle_beta   90.00
_cell.angle_gamma   90.00
#
_symmetry.space_group_name_H-M   'P 1'
#
loop_
_entity.id
_entity.type
_entity.pdbx_description
1 polymer ?
#
loop_
_entity_poly.entity_id
_entity_poly.type
_entity_poly.pdbx_seq_one_letter_code
_entity_poly.pdbx_strand_id
1 'polypeptide(L)'
;MASAPRRGRPRVSPRIRYALAVALVVPGTTVAAATLDQGFGYSTEPVPSEVFWRKDAVLALLREYAAAGQAHAYINESTDASYSRWVFGGDETPYAELRENVSLSPVDEPTREAMYLVAEGREAMTQRQLHDWKVRDLGYTKATAMREAPVPDDLRDGAWGVPHILKAGVDADIYKACMRGILDIGRPAMQANYAMALQVLRERLLGTPRDAWYERGLRSDVIGRFLDPARHGQPHRSDMHYLIQLLDGELSTWRATSGTNRYGFPALPANLRLARIAAAYREGMPGGTDACLPNGRHDLAKAGMGGADPRPLCLADATDRAIHRWYGQAIIDEVLAVGDISGESLSTPLQNLASPLQSSSLGHLGIPLDGQLDRIVSLDMAEAKAANRLVSVGQMSMRQGDMVLRHVSMKQCGRTP
;
A
#
# COMPACT_ATOMS: atom_id res chain seq x y z
N MET A 1 26.55 -1.77 72.82
CA MET A 1 27.84 -1.08 73.11
C MET A 1 28.83 -1.61 72.09
N ALA A 2 29.06 -0.94 70.96
CA ALA A 2 29.87 0.27 70.75
C ALA A 2 31.05 -0.12 69.83
N SER A 3 30.97 0.21 68.54
CA SER A 3 32.15 0.35 67.66
C SER A 3 31.75 1.10 66.37
N ALA A 4 31.97 2.41 66.37
CA ALA A 4 32.32 3.16 65.16
C ALA A 4 33.85 3.01 64.92
N PRO A 5 34.49 3.51 63.84
CA PRO A 5 33.99 4.38 62.77
C PRO A 5 34.49 4.04 61.33
N ARG A 6 33.91 4.69 60.31
CA ARG A 6 34.67 5.18 59.13
C ARG A 6 33.89 6.30 58.42
N ARG A 7 34.55 7.47 58.31
CA ARG A 7 34.10 8.69 57.61
C ARG A 7 34.43 8.58 56.11
N GLY A 8 33.59 9.15 55.24
CA GLY A 8 33.93 9.33 53.84
C GLY A 8 32.85 9.97 52.94
N ARG A 9 32.65 11.29 53.09
CA ARG A 9 32.14 12.30 52.12
C ARG A 9 30.75 12.12 51.45
N PRO A 10 29.85 13.12 51.57
CA PRO A 10 28.62 13.19 50.80
C PRO A 10 28.79 13.88 49.43
N ARG A 11 28.08 13.39 48.41
CA ARG A 11 27.87 14.03 47.11
C ARG A 11 26.83 15.15 47.23
N VAL A 12 27.13 16.28 46.61
CA VAL A 12 26.30 17.49 46.54
C VAL A 12 25.52 17.50 45.22
N SER A 13 24.20 17.66 45.34
CA SER A 13 23.24 18.28 44.41
C SER A 13 22.20 18.99 45.31
N PRO A 14 21.32 19.92 44.86
CA PRO A 14 21.18 20.64 43.60
C PRO A 14 21.01 22.18 43.81
N ARG A 15 20.96 22.97 42.73
CA ARG A 15 20.35 24.31 42.73
C ARG A 15 19.68 24.60 41.39
N ILE A 16 18.35 24.58 41.35
CA ILE A 16 17.57 25.40 40.41
C ILE A 16 16.54 26.15 41.25
N ARG A 17 16.55 27.48 41.06
CA ARG A 17 15.80 28.46 41.84
C ARG A 17 14.33 28.51 41.39
N TYR A 18 13.44 28.57 42.37
CA TYR A 18 12.06 29.03 42.21
C TYR A 18 12.06 30.56 42.01
N ALA A 19 11.24 31.03 41.07
CA ALA A 19 10.73 32.39 41.07
C ALA A 19 9.20 32.29 41.00
N LEU A 20 8.59 32.70 42.11
CA LEU A 20 7.16 32.90 42.28
C LEU A 20 6.82 34.28 41.70
N ALA A 21 5.83 34.37 40.81
CA ALA A 21 5.14 35.62 40.52
C ALA A 21 3.64 35.34 40.40
N VAL A 22 2.92 35.81 41.41
CA VAL A 22 1.46 35.88 41.49
C VAL A 22 1.03 37.18 40.79
N ALA A 23 0.12 37.10 39.83
CA ALA A 23 -0.80 38.21 39.51
C ALA A 23 -2.02 37.74 38.70
N LEU A 24 -3.16 37.81 39.39
CA LEU A 24 -4.48 38.30 38.95
C LEU A 24 -5.26 37.61 37.81
N VAL A 25 -6.49 37.23 38.21
CA VAL A 25 -7.60 36.64 37.47
C VAL A 25 -8.48 37.73 36.85
N VAL A 26 -8.79 37.64 35.55
CA VAL A 26 -10.06 38.02 34.89
C VAL A 26 -10.23 37.15 33.61
N PRO A 27 -11.43 36.64 33.26
CA PRO A 27 -11.61 35.58 32.27
C PRO A 27 -11.92 36.10 30.86
N GLY A 28 -11.34 35.45 29.85
CA GLY A 28 -11.68 35.63 28.44
C GLY A 28 -11.24 34.40 27.66
N THR A 29 -12.20 33.56 27.28
CA THR A 29 -11.98 32.34 26.50
C THR A 29 -11.54 32.68 25.08
N THR A 30 -10.29 32.40 24.76
CA THR A 30 -9.80 32.22 23.40
C THR A 30 -9.24 30.81 23.27
N VAL A 31 -9.98 29.97 22.52
CA VAL A 31 -9.52 28.66 22.06
C VAL A 31 -8.34 28.90 21.13
N ALA A 32 -7.17 28.40 21.52
CA ALA A 32 -5.95 28.48 20.73
C ALA A 32 -6.15 27.74 19.40
N ALA A 33 -6.12 28.49 18.30
CA ALA A 33 -5.92 27.94 16.97
C ALA A 33 -4.52 27.32 16.90
N ALA A 34 -4.46 26.00 16.73
CA ALA A 34 -3.22 25.33 16.35
C ALA A 34 -2.90 25.73 14.90
N THR A 35 -2.04 26.73 14.75
CA THR A 35 -1.38 27.07 13.50
C THR A 35 -0.44 25.93 13.11
N LEU A 36 -0.73 25.28 11.98
CA LEU A 36 0.20 24.44 11.22
C LEU A 36 1.31 25.35 10.67
N ASP A 37 2.27 25.68 11.53
CA ASP A 37 3.52 26.32 11.13
C ASP A 37 4.63 25.84 12.07
N GLN A 38 5.17 24.65 11.80
CA GLN A 38 6.50 24.26 12.27
C GLN A 38 7.23 23.56 11.14
N GLY A 39 8.37 24.16 10.79
CA GLY A 39 9.12 23.87 9.59
C GLY A 39 9.75 22.48 9.59
N PHE A 40 9.37 21.69 8.60
CA PHE A 40 10.27 20.74 8.00
C PHE A 40 10.97 21.47 6.85
N GLY A 41 12.29 21.60 6.95
CA GLY A 41 13.11 22.14 5.86
C GLY A 41 13.08 21.18 4.68
N TYR A 42 12.14 21.39 3.76
CA TYR A 42 12.10 20.70 2.48
C TYR A 42 12.96 21.45 1.48
N SER A 43 13.88 20.73 0.84
CA SER A 43 14.57 21.22 -0.35
C SER A 43 13.53 21.61 -1.40
N THR A 44 13.61 22.85 -1.89
CA THR A 44 12.74 23.41 -2.93
C THR A 44 13.18 23.04 -4.34
N GLU A 45 14.11 22.08 -4.49
CA GLU A 45 14.45 21.60 -5.82
C GLU A 45 13.31 20.75 -6.38
N PRO A 46 12.77 21.08 -7.57
CA PRO A 46 11.80 20.22 -8.23
C PRO A 46 12.49 18.89 -8.50
N VAL A 47 12.11 17.85 -7.74
CA VAL A 47 12.56 16.49 -8.01
C VAL A 47 12.09 16.16 -9.43
N PRO A 48 13.01 15.97 -10.41
CA PRO A 48 12.60 15.57 -11.74
C PRO A 48 11.76 14.32 -11.64
N SER A 49 10.74 14.18 -12.49
CA SER A 49 9.97 12.94 -12.63
C SER A 49 10.86 11.71 -12.85
N GLU A 50 12.14 11.93 -13.18
CA GLU A 50 13.17 10.92 -13.32
C GLU A 50 13.71 10.27 -12.03
N VAL A 51 13.41 10.78 -10.83
CA VAL A 51 13.95 10.20 -9.58
C VAL A 51 13.05 9.09 -9.04
N PHE A 52 11.74 9.17 -9.29
CA PHE A 52 10.74 8.34 -8.62
C PHE A 52 10.62 6.89 -9.13
N TRP A 53 11.23 6.54 -10.26
CA TRP A 53 11.09 5.22 -10.89
C TRP A 53 12.28 4.29 -10.65
N ARG A 54 13.36 4.77 -10.04
CA ARG A 54 14.62 4.02 -9.93
C ARG A 54 14.58 2.84 -8.95
N LYS A 55 13.60 2.77 -8.05
CA LYS A 55 13.57 1.79 -6.94
C LYS A 55 12.63 0.58 -7.13
N ASP A 56 11.98 0.45 -8.28
CA ASP A 56 11.11 -0.70 -8.55
C ASP A 56 11.95 -1.84 -9.15
N ALA A 57 12.00 -2.99 -8.47
CA ALA A 57 12.88 -4.08 -8.86
C ALA A 57 12.46 -4.70 -10.21
N VAL A 58 11.16 -4.85 -10.44
CA VAL A 58 10.63 -5.43 -11.69
C VAL A 58 10.89 -4.47 -12.85
N LEU A 59 10.63 -3.18 -12.67
CA LEU A 59 10.86 -2.17 -13.69
C LEU A 59 12.34 -2.00 -14.02
N ALA A 60 13.22 -1.97 -13.00
CA ALA A 60 14.66 -1.85 -13.19
C ALA A 60 15.24 -3.05 -13.94
N LEU A 61 14.88 -4.28 -13.53
CA LEU A 61 15.29 -5.49 -14.25
C LEU A 61 14.81 -5.43 -15.71
N LEU A 62 13.53 -5.21 -15.93
CA LEU A 62 12.96 -5.21 -17.28
C LEU A 62 13.59 -4.14 -18.18
N ARG A 63 13.89 -2.95 -17.63
CA ARG A 63 14.58 -1.88 -18.35
C ARG A 63 15.97 -2.31 -18.81
N GLU A 64 16.78 -2.87 -17.91
CA GLU A 64 18.17 -3.21 -18.25
C GLU A 64 18.24 -4.42 -19.18
N TYR A 65 17.36 -5.41 -19.01
CA TYR A 65 17.21 -6.48 -19.99
C TYR A 65 16.71 -5.95 -21.34
N ALA A 66 15.84 -4.94 -21.39
CA ALA A 66 15.43 -4.31 -22.64
C ALA A 66 16.57 -3.53 -23.30
N ALA A 67 17.36 -2.78 -22.52
CA ALA A 67 18.53 -2.05 -23.00
C ALA A 67 19.59 -3.00 -23.60
N ALA A 68 19.74 -4.19 -23.02
CA ALA A 68 20.61 -5.25 -23.54
C ALA A 68 20.02 -6.03 -24.74
N GLY A 69 18.80 -5.72 -25.19
CA GLY A 69 18.11 -6.48 -26.25
C GLY A 69 17.63 -7.87 -25.83
N GLN A 70 17.55 -8.12 -24.52
CA GLN A 70 17.28 -9.43 -23.90
C GLN A 70 15.92 -9.49 -23.17
N ALA A 71 15.06 -8.48 -23.29
CA ALA A 71 13.74 -8.46 -22.65
C ALA A 71 12.91 -9.73 -22.90
N HIS A 72 12.98 -10.31 -24.10
CA HIS A 72 12.30 -11.57 -24.42
C HIS A 72 12.83 -12.76 -23.63
N ALA A 73 14.14 -12.83 -23.41
CA ALA A 73 14.74 -13.92 -22.65
C ALA A 73 14.27 -13.84 -21.20
N TYR A 74 14.38 -12.65 -20.61
CA TYR A 74 13.96 -12.36 -19.23
C TYR A 74 12.51 -12.77 -18.95
N ILE A 75 11.54 -12.34 -19.77
CA ILE A 75 10.11 -12.69 -19.57
C ILE A 75 9.77 -14.17 -19.83
N ASN A 76 10.69 -14.92 -20.44
CA ASN A 76 10.54 -16.36 -20.71
C ASN A 76 11.29 -17.24 -19.71
N GLU A 77 12.14 -16.66 -18.84
CA GLU A 77 12.85 -17.42 -17.81
C GLU A 77 11.91 -18.10 -16.82
N SER A 78 10.75 -17.49 -16.57
CA SER A 78 9.77 -18.03 -15.63
C SER A 78 8.34 -17.69 -16.01
N THR A 79 7.41 -18.51 -15.53
CA THR A 79 5.99 -18.17 -15.44
C THR A 79 5.68 -17.77 -14.01
N ASP A 80 4.56 -17.07 -13.80
CA ASP A 80 4.11 -16.75 -12.44
C ASP A 80 4.03 -18.00 -11.54
N ALA A 81 3.56 -19.13 -12.08
CA ALA A 81 3.47 -20.39 -11.36
C ALA A 81 4.83 -21.07 -11.09
N SER A 82 5.81 -20.96 -12.00
CA SER A 82 7.16 -21.49 -11.73
C SER A 82 7.94 -20.61 -10.76
N TYR A 83 7.79 -19.29 -10.87
CA TYR A 83 8.40 -18.33 -9.95
C TYR A 83 7.84 -18.47 -8.53
N SER A 84 6.51 -18.56 -8.39
CA SER A 84 5.84 -18.78 -7.10
C SER A 84 6.33 -20.06 -6.41
N ARG A 85 6.39 -21.18 -7.15
CA ARG A 85 6.92 -22.45 -6.64
C ARG A 85 8.39 -22.37 -6.22
N TRP A 86 9.19 -21.61 -6.95
CA TRP A 86 10.59 -21.41 -6.61
C TRP A 86 10.78 -20.56 -5.35
N VAL A 87 9.97 -19.51 -5.17
CA VAL A 87 9.99 -18.62 -3.99
C VAL A 87 9.49 -19.32 -2.73
N PHE A 88 8.41 -20.11 -2.82
CA PHE A 88 7.82 -20.81 -1.67
C PHE A 88 8.38 -22.21 -1.42
N GLY A 89 9.05 -22.81 -2.41
CA GLY A 89 9.48 -24.22 -2.34
C GLY A 89 8.34 -25.23 -2.48
N GLY A 90 7.15 -24.80 -2.92
CA GLY A 90 5.94 -25.62 -3.07
C GLY A 90 4.82 -24.81 -3.72
N ASP A 91 3.60 -25.37 -3.74
CA ASP A 91 2.46 -24.68 -4.34
C ASP A 91 2.09 -23.39 -3.58
N GLU A 92 1.58 -22.41 -4.31
CA GLU A 92 1.13 -21.15 -3.72
C GLU A 92 -0.11 -21.40 -2.85
N THR A 93 0.01 -21.10 -1.56
CA THR A 93 -1.10 -21.09 -0.62
C THR A 93 -1.19 -19.73 0.06
N PRO A 94 -2.35 -19.35 0.64
CA PRO A 94 -2.47 -18.08 1.34
C PRO A 94 -1.45 -17.89 2.46
N TYR A 95 -1.02 -18.99 3.07
CA TYR A 95 -0.15 -19.00 4.25
C TYR A 95 1.27 -19.49 3.94
N ALA A 96 1.63 -19.63 2.66
CA ALA A 96 2.94 -20.10 2.25
C ALA A 96 4.07 -19.23 2.84
N GLU A 97 5.11 -19.89 3.33
CA GLU A 97 6.30 -19.22 3.85
C GLU A 97 7.35 -19.08 2.75
N LEU A 98 8.07 -17.96 2.75
CA LEU A 98 9.19 -17.76 1.85
C LEU A 98 10.29 -18.78 2.16
N ARG A 99 10.87 -19.36 1.12
CA ARG A 99 12.05 -20.21 1.26
C ARG A 99 13.23 -19.32 1.68
N GLU A 100 13.84 -19.63 2.82
CA GLU A 100 14.98 -18.85 3.34
C GLU A 100 16.19 -18.87 2.40
N ASN A 101 16.46 -20.03 1.80
CA ASN A 101 17.64 -20.26 0.95
C ASN A 101 17.22 -20.60 -0.48
N VAL A 102 16.96 -19.55 -1.26
CA VAL A 102 16.70 -19.65 -2.69
C VAL A 102 18.03 -19.51 -3.45
N SER A 103 18.37 -20.49 -4.28
CA SER A 103 19.56 -20.43 -5.15
C SER A 103 19.32 -19.41 -6.25
N LEU A 104 20.10 -18.33 -6.26
CA LEU A 104 20.07 -17.31 -7.31
C LEU A 104 21.06 -17.67 -8.42
N SER A 105 20.68 -17.40 -9.68
CA SER A 105 21.58 -17.52 -10.82
C SER A 105 22.79 -16.58 -10.67
N PRO A 106 23.94 -16.86 -11.30
CA PRO A 106 25.04 -15.91 -11.36
C PRO A 106 24.59 -14.53 -11.85
N VAL A 107 25.14 -13.46 -11.28
CA VAL A 107 24.79 -12.08 -11.65
C VAL A 107 25.32 -11.78 -13.05
N ASP A 108 24.42 -11.63 -14.02
CA ASP A 108 24.72 -11.14 -15.35
C ASP A 108 24.80 -9.59 -15.38
N GLU A 109 25.17 -9.04 -16.54
CA GLU A 109 25.34 -7.58 -16.70
C GLU A 109 24.02 -6.82 -16.48
N PRO A 110 22.88 -7.19 -17.10
CA PRO A 110 21.61 -6.49 -16.87
C PRO A 110 21.18 -6.50 -15.40
N THR A 111 21.37 -7.62 -14.69
CA THR A 111 21.08 -7.68 -13.25
C THR A 111 21.97 -6.74 -12.46
N ARG A 112 23.26 -6.63 -12.79
CA ARG A 112 24.20 -5.71 -12.11
C ARG A 112 23.80 -4.25 -12.31
N GLU A 113 23.44 -3.87 -13.53
CA GLU A 113 22.97 -2.51 -13.82
C GLU A 113 21.64 -2.21 -13.12
N ALA A 114 20.72 -3.18 -13.07
CA ALA A 114 19.48 -3.04 -12.32
C ALA A 114 19.75 -2.84 -10.81
N MET A 115 20.70 -3.58 -10.23
CA MET A 115 21.13 -3.38 -8.84
C MET A 115 21.67 -1.96 -8.62
N TYR A 116 22.48 -1.44 -9.53
CA TYR A 116 23.04 -0.08 -9.44
C TYR A 116 21.94 0.99 -9.50
N LEU A 117 20.96 0.81 -10.39
CA LEU A 117 19.83 1.73 -10.52
C LEU A 117 18.95 1.77 -9.27
N VAL A 118 18.63 0.59 -8.73
CA VAL A 118 17.79 0.46 -7.54
C VAL A 118 18.49 0.99 -6.28
N ALA A 119 19.81 0.82 -6.20
CA ALA A 119 20.66 1.39 -5.15
C ALA A 119 20.78 2.93 -5.18
N GLU A 120 20.35 3.59 -6.26
CA GLU A 120 20.56 5.03 -6.49
C GLU A 120 22.02 5.50 -6.35
N GLY A 121 22.98 4.58 -6.56
CA GLY A 121 24.42 4.87 -6.44
C GLY A 121 24.92 5.21 -5.02
N ARG A 122 24.11 5.00 -3.96
CA ARG A 122 24.49 5.38 -2.58
C ARG A 122 25.05 4.24 -1.75
N GLU A 123 24.66 2.99 -2.04
CA GLU A 123 25.15 1.79 -1.36
C GLU A 123 25.10 0.58 -2.31
N ALA A 124 26.06 -0.34 -2.24
CA ALA A 124 26.05 -1.51 -3.11
C ALA A 124 24.87 -2.43 -2.75
N MET A 125 23.81 -2.42 -3.56
CA MET A 125 22.74 -3.41 -3.46
C MET A 125 23.31 -4.78 -3.84
N THR A 126 22.96 -5.82 -3.09
CA THR A 126 23.26 -7.22 -3.39
C THR A 126 22.16 -7.84 -4.27
N GLN A 127 22.50 -8.90 -5.01
CA GLN A 127 21.51 -9.64 -5.81
C GLN A 127 20.36 -10.19 -4.96
N ARG A 128 20.66 -10.63 -3.72
CA ARG A 128 19.66 -11.08 -2.75
C ARG A 128 18.68 -9.95 -2.42
N GLN A 129 19.17 -8.76 -2.11
CA GLN A 129 18.30 -7.61 -1.81
C GLN A 129 17.41 -7.25 -3.01
N LEU A 130 17.95 -7.23 -4.23
CA LEU A 130 17.14 -6.97 -5.43
C LEU A 130 16.04 -8.04 -5.60
N HIS A 131 16.39 -9.30 -5.39
CA HIS A 131 15.41 -10.39 -5.41
C HIS A 131 14.36 -10.24 -4.30
N ASP A 132 14.75 -9.92 -3.07
CA ASP A 132 13.82 -9.74 -1.95
C ASP A 132 12.84 -8.58 -2.23
N TRP A 133 13.28 -7.54 -2.93
CA TRP A 133 12.43 -6.46 -3.40
C TRP A 133 11.45 -6.96 -4.47
N LYS A 134 11.92 -7.70 -5.49
CA LYS A 134 11.04 -8.33 -6.49
C LYS A 134 9.98 -9.24 -5.83
N VAL A 135 10.38 -10.07 -4.87
CA VAL A 135 9.48 -10.96 -4.11
C VAL A 135 8.40 -10.15 -3.36
N ARG A 136 8.78 -9.02 -2.77
CA ARG A 136 7.85 -8.13 -2.08
C ARG A 136 6.92 -7.40 -3.05
N ASP A 137 7.45 -6.82 -4.11
CA ASP A 137 6.68 -6.08 -5.12
C ASP A 137 5.60 -6.98 -5.72
N LEU A 138 5.93 -8.24 -5.99
CA LEU A 138 5.00 -9.25 -6.49
C LEU A 138 4.03 -9.78 -5.44
N GLY A 139 4.18 -9.39 -4.17
CA GLY A 139 3.24 -9.68 -3.09
C GLY A 139 3.36 -11.05 -2.43
N TYR A 140 4.53 -11.68 -2.52
CA TYR A 140 4.77 -12.99 -1.89
C TYR A 140 4.99 -12.89 -0.37
N THR A 141 5.07 -11.68 0.19
CA THR A 141 5.38 -11.46 1.61
C THR A 141 4.13 -11.34 2.49
N LYS A 142 4.27 -11.56 3.80
CA LYS A 142 3.21 -11.40 4.82
C LYS A 142 3.38 -10.11 5.63
N ALA A 143 2.40 -9.75 6.45
CA ALA A 143 2.53 -8.64 7.41
C ALA A 143 3.17 -9.05 8.75
N THR A 144 3.60 -10.31 8.89
CA THR A 144 4.13 -10.88 10.15
C THR A 144 5.26 -10.05 10.74
N ALA A 145 6.20 -9.55 9.91
CA ALA A 145 7.30 -8.69 10.37
C ALA A 145 6.83 -7.37 11.02
N MET A 146 5.60 -6.94 10.74
CA MET A 146 5.03 -5.69 11.28
C MET A 146 4.31 -5.90 12.63
N ARG A 147 4.16 -7.14 13.10
CA ARG A 147 3.49 -7.42 14.38
C ARG A 147 4.35 -7.04 15.58
N GLU A 148 5.66 -7.19 15.42
CA GLU A 148 6.65 -6.85 16.44
C GLU A 148 7.13 -5.40 16.32
N ALA A 149 6.68 -4.70 15.28
CA ALA A 149 7.01 -3.30 15.08
C ALA A 149 6.38 -2.42 16.16
N PRO A 150 7.08 -1.36 16.60
CA PRO A 150 6.46 -0.34 17.45
C PRO A 150 5.21 0.24 16.78
N VAL A 151 4.06 0.10 17.44
CA VAL A 151 2.81 0.68 16.98
C VAL A 151 2.78 2.17 17.31
N PRO A 152 2.63 3.06 16.32
CA PRO A 152 2.43 4.48 16.54
C PRO A 152 1.26 4.76 17.52
N ASP A 153 1.40 5.77 18.37
CA ASP A 153 0.41 6.11 19.42
C ASP A 153 -0.99 6.36 18.84
N ASP A 154 -1.04 6.96 17.66
CA ASP A 154 -2.27 7.18 16.90
C ASP A 154 -2.91 5.89 16.38
N LEU A 155 -2.24 4.75 16.35
CA LEU A 155 -2.81 3.47 15.91
C LEU A 155 -3.05 2.45 17.04
N ARG A 156 -2.67 2.76 18.29
CA ARG A 156 -2.76 1.82 19.43
C ARG A 156 -4.16 1.29 19.70
N ASP A 157 -5.20 2.11 19.52
CA ASP A 157 -6.60 1.73 19.77
C ASP A 157 -7.21 0.84 18.67
N GLY A 158 -6.44 0.44 17.65
CA GLY A 158 -6.88 -0.32 16.47
C GLY A 158 -6.26 -1.72 16.32
N ALA A 159 -5.73 -2.28 17.42
CA ALA A 159 -4.73 -3.35 17.50
C ALA A 159 -4.70 -4.45 16.41
N TRP A 160 -5.83 -4.97 15.93
CA TRP A 160 -5.84 -6.09 14.98
C TRP A 160 -5.44 -5.68 13.56
N GLY A 161 -5.97 -4.57 13.03
CA GLY A 161 -5.69 -4.13 11.66
C GLY A 161 -4.35 -3.40 11.47
N VAL A 162 -3.64 -3.07 12.55
CA VAL A 162 -2.45 -2.22 12.52
C VAL A 162 -1.31 -2.76 11.64
N PRO A 163 -0.91 -4.05 11.72
CA PRO A 163 0.17 -4.57 10.87
C PRO A 163 -0.09 -4.37 9.37
N HIS A 164 -1.35 -4.45 8.96
CA HIS A 164 -1.74 -4.19 7.57
C HIS A 164 -1.61 -2.71 7.20
N ILE A 165 -2.00 -1.79 8.07
CA ILE A 165 -1.84 -0.35 7.86
C ILE A 165 -0.36 0.05 7.82
N LEU A 166 0.46 -0.49 8.73
CA LEU A 166 1.90 -0.27 8.74
C LEU A 166 2.54 -0.76 7.45
N LYS A 167 2.15 -1.94 6.95
CA LYS A 167 2.67 -2.48 5.70
C LYS A 167 2.16 -1.70 4.47
N ALA A 168 0.88 -1.34 4.46
CA ALA A 168 0.28 -0.54 3.41
C ALA A 168 0.83 0.89 3.37
N GLY A 169 1.42 1.36 4.48
CA GLY A 169 1.94 2.73 4.57
C GLY A 169 0.83 3.77 4.43
N VAL A 170 -0.31 3.55 5.08
CA VAL A 170 -1.41 4.53 5.13
C VAL A 170 -1.34 5.31 6.41
N ASP A 171 -1.55 6.62 6.30
CA ASP A 171 -1.52 7.52 7.45
C ASP A 171 -2.69 7.24 8.40
N ALA A 172 -2.41 7.32 9.70
CA ALA A 172 -3.37 6.92 10.74
C ALA A 172 -4.64 7.77 10.75
N ASP A 173 -4.56 9.06 10.41
CA ASP A 173 -5.71 9.96 10.32
C ASP A 173 -6.61 9.59 9.14
N ILE A 174 -6.05 9.24 7.98
CA ILE A 174 -6.80 8.70 6.84
C ILE A 174 -7.47 7.38 7.22
N TYR A 175 -6.71 6.46 7.82
CA TYR A 175 -7.26 5.19 8.30
C TYR A 175 -8.44 5.39 9.25
N LYS A 176 -8.29 6.26 10.26
CA LYS A 176 -9.34 6.57 11.22
C LYS A 176 -10.56 7.26 10.60
N ALA A 177 -10.33 8.23 9.72
CA ALA A 177 -11.41 8.96 9.05
C ALA A 177 -12.28 8.02 8.21
N CYS A 178 -11.67 7.03 7.58
CA CYS A 178 -12.37 6.02 6.80
C CYS A 178 -13.03 4.93 7.66
N MET A 179 -12.44 4.59 8.82
CA MET A 179 -12.95 3.54 9.71
C MET A 179 -14.09 4.01 10.62
N ARG A 180 -14.00 5.23 11.15
CA ARG A 180 -14.90 5.74 12.22
C ARG A 180 -15.57 7.07 11.86
N GLY A 181 -15.31 7.57 10.65
CA GLY A 181 -15.81 8.86 10.18
C GLY A 181 -16.90 8.72 9.12
N ILE A 182 -16.88 9.61 8.13
CA ILE A 182 -17.92 9.72 7.07
C ILE A 182 -18.08 8.43 6.25
N LEU A 183 -17.04 7.60 6.21
CA LEU A 183 -17.04 6.36 5.45
C LEU A 183 -17.21 5.12 6.33
N ASP A 184 -17.62 5.23 7.59
CA ASP A 184 -17.98 4.05 8.39
C ASP A 184 -19.31 3.43 7.90
N ILE A 185 -19.22 2.61 6.86
CA ILE A 185 -20.37 2.05 6.13
C ILE A 185 -20.49 0.53 6.27
N GLY A 186 -19.64 -0.10 7.08
CA GLY A 186 -19.65 -1.56 7.21
C GLY A 186 -19.17 -2.32 5.96
N ARG A 187 -18.46 -1.65 5.04
CA ARG A 187 -17.97 -2.21 3.76
C ARG A 187 -16.44 -2.04 3.64
N PRO A 188 -15.62 -2.94 4.22
CA PRO A 188 -14.16 -2.82 4.25
C PRO A 188 -13.49 -2.59 2.91
N ALA A 189 -13.91 -3.31 1.86
CA ALA A 189 -13.28 -3.19 0.55
C ALA A 189 -13.63 -1.83 -0.09
N MET A 190 -14.87 -1.37 0.01
CA MET A 190 -15.26 -0.03 -0.45
C MET A 190 -14.51 1.07 0.32
N GLN A 191 -14.43 0.96 1.65
CA GLN A 191 -13.70 1.89 2.51
C GLN A 191 -12.22 1.98 2.13
N ALA A 192 -11.60 0.84 1.80
CA ALA A 192 -10.20 0.77 1.39
C ALA A 192 -9.90 1.55 0.11
N ASN A 193 -10.81 1.54 -0.86
CA ASN A 193 -10.64 2.33 -2.09
C ASN A 193 -10.51 3.82 -1.78
N TYR A 194 -11.41 4.36 -0.96
CA TYR A 194 -11.36 5.77 -0.59
C TYR A 194 -10.16 6.11 0.28
N ALA A 195 -9.79 5.25 1.23
CA ALA A 195 -8.60 5.43 2.06
C ALA A 195 -7.32 5.46 1.22
N MET A 196 -7.19 4.52 0.27
CA MET A 196 -6.06 4.48 -0.65
C MET A 196 -6.04 5.71 -1.55
N ALA A 197 -7.19 6.13 -2.09
CA ALA A 197 -7.29 7.32 -2.92
C ALA A 197 -6.88 8.61 -2.18
N LEU A 198 -7.30 8.76 -0.91
CA LEU A 198 -6.89 9.86 -0.04
C LEU A 198 -5.38 9.82 0.24
N GLN A 199 -4.82 8.64 0.48
CA GLN A 199 -3.38 8.46 0.68
C GLN A 199 -2.59 8.84 -0.58
N VAL A 200 -3.03 8.39 -1.75
CA VAL A 200 -2.43 8.75 -3.05
C VAL A 200 -2.49 10.26 -3.28
N LEU A 201 -3.64 10.88 -3.00
CA LEU A 201 -3.80 12.34 -3.11
C LEU A 201 -2.81 13.07 -2.20
N ARG A 202 -2.69 12.64 -0.94
CA ARG A 202 -1.72 13.20 0.01
C ARG A 202 -0.29 13.07 -0.49
N GLU A 203 0.10 11.88 -0.94
CA GLU A 203 1.45 11.62 -1.46
C GLU A 203 1.77 12.50 -2.67
N ARG A 204 0.80 12.69 -3.58
CA ARG A 204 0.97 13.58 -4.74
C ARG A 204 1.03 15.05 -4.35
N LEU A 205 0.25 15.50 -3.37
CA LEU A 205 0.30 16.86 -2.85
C LEU A 205 1.65 17.16 -2.19
N LEU A 206 2.16 16.23 -1.38
CA LEU A 206 3.47 16.36 -0.72
C LEU A 206 4.63 16.30 -1.72
N GLY A 207 4.50 15.49 -2.78
CA GLY A 207 5.53 15.33 -3.82
C GLY A 207 5.46 16.36 -4.97
N THR A 208 4.52 17.30 -4.95
CA THR A 208 4.32 18.29 -6.02
C THR A 208 4.42 19.71 -5.45
N PRO A 209 5.19 20.62 -6.06
CA PRO A 209 5.16 22.05 -5.72
C PRO A 209 3.74 22.62 -5.75
N ARG A 210 3.40 23.49 -4.78
CA ARG A 210 2.02 23.94 -4.54
C ARG A 210 1.42 24.72 -5.72
N ASP A 211 2.24 25.48 -6.42
CA ASP A 211 1.90 26.21 -7.65
C ASP A 211 1.49 25.27 -8.80
N ALA A 212 2.06 24.07 -8.86
CA ALA A 212 1.73 23.04 -9.86
C ALA A 212 0.50 22.18 -9.50
N TRP A 213 -0.13 22.35 -8.33
CA TRP A 213 -1.25 21.51 -7.91
C TRP A 213 -2.44 21.62 -8.84
N TYR A 214 -2.84 22.84 -9.20
CA TYR A 214 -4.01 23.08 -10.04
C TYR A 214 -3.82 22.51 -11.45
N GLU A 215 -2.66 22.76 -12.07
CA GLU A 215 -2.32 22.25 -13.40
C GLU A 215 -2.29 20.73 -13.46
N ARG A 216 -1.93 20.08 -12.34
CA ARG A 216 -1.95 18.61 -12.20
C ARG A 216 -3.27 18.05 -11.67
N GLY A 217 -4.30 18.88 -11.51
CA GLY A 217 -5.61 18.47 -11.01
C GLY A 217 -5.60 17.96 -9.57
N LEU A 218 -4.65 18.39 -8.72
CA LEU A 218 -4.54 17.98 -7.33
C LEU A 218 -5.42 18.86 -6.44
N ARG A 219 -6.43 18.26 -5.81
CA ARG A 219 -7.46 18.96 -5.04
C ARG A 219 -7.26 18.84 -3.54
N SER A 220 -6.48 19.75 -2.95
CA SER A 220 -6.25 19.77 -1.50
C SER A 220 -7.52 20.03 -0.67
N ASP A 221 -8.55 20.66 -1.24
CA ASP A 221 -9.83 20.86 -0.56
C ASP A 221 -10.59 19.54 -0.35
N VAL A 222 -10.41 18.57 -1.25
CA VAL A 222 -11.02 17.23 -1.14
C VAL A 222 -10.49 16.52 0.10
N ILE A 223 -9.18 16.49 0.32
CA ILE A 223 -8.62 15.80 1.51
C ILE A 223 -9.14 16.43 2.81
N GLY A 224 -9.28 17.77 2.83
CA GLY A 224 -9.82 18.50 3.97
C GLY A 224 -11.25 18.08 4.32
N ARG A 225 -12.12 17.88 3.33
CA ARG A 225 -13.52 17.45 3.55
C ARG A 225 -13.66 16.07 4.17
N PHE A 226 -12.72 15.16 3.96
CA PHE A 226 -12.77 13.82 4.56
C PHE A 226 -12.13 13.77 5.96
N LEU A 227 -11.07 14.55 6.17
CA LEU A 227 -10.28 14.49 7.41
C LEU A 227 -10.72 15.48 8.47
N ASP A 228 -11.23 16.64 8.05
CA ASP A 228 -11.81 17.66 8.93
C ASP A 228 -13.08 18.26 8.31
N PRO A 229 -14.19 17.49 8.31
CA PRO A 229 -15.44 17.92 7.69
C PRO A 229 -16.09 19.10 8.42
N ALA A 230 -15.80 19.27 9.71
CA ALA A 230 -16.29 20.38 10.51
C ALA A 230 -15.75 21.72 9.98
N ARG A 231 -14.50 21.74 9.49
CA ARG A 231 -13.88 22.93 8.91
C ARG A 231 -14.11 23.09 7.42
N HIS A 232 -14.12 21.99 6.67
CA HIS A 232 -14.08 22.03 5.20
C HIS A 232 -15.43 21.71 4.53
N GLY A 233 -16.45 21.36 5.31
CA GLY A 233 -17.73 20.87 4.82
C GLY A 233 -17.72 19.35 4.57
N GLN A 234 -18.91 18.81 4.32
CA GLN A 234 -19.08 17.39 4.05
C GLN A 234 -18.60 17.03 2.64
N PRO A 235 -18.01 15.84 2.42
CA PRO A 235 -17.67 15.37 1.09
C PRO A 235 -18.86 15.33 0.15
N HIS A 236 -18.63 15.73 -1.10
CA HIS A 236 -19.63 15.70 -2.16
C HIS A 236 -19.49 14.46 -3.04
N ARG A 237 -20.53 14.13 -3.82
CA ARG A 237 -20.48 13.04 -4.82
C ARG A 237 -19.37 13.26 -5.85
N SER A 238 -19.07 14.51 -6.21
CA SER A 238 -17.94 14.85 -7.10
C SER A 238 -16.58 14.52 -6.50
N ASP A 239 -16.45 14.61 -5.18
CA ASP A 239 -15.19 14.27 -4.49
C ASP A 239 -14.94 12.76 -4.53
N MET A 240 -16.00 11.96 -4.38
CA MET A 240 -15.93 10.50 -4.51
C MET A 240 -15.49 10.10 -5.92
N HIS A 241 -16.10 10.68 -6.97
CA HIS A 241 -15.68 10.43 -8.35
C HIS A 241 -14.23 10.84 -8.60
N TYR A 242 -13.83 12.02 -8.12
CA TYR A 242 -12.46 12.48 -8.24
C TYR A 242 -11.46 11.51 -7.60
N LEU A 243 -11.73 11.06 -6.37
CA LEU A 243 -10.87 10.12 -5.65
C LEU A 243 -10.78 8.77 -6.37
N ILE A 244 -11.88 8.24 -6.88
CA ILE A 244 -11.87 6.96 -7.58
C ILE A 244 -11.16 7.07 -8.94
N GLN A 245 -11.32 8.16 -9.69
CA GLN A 245 -10.57 8.39 -10.92
C GLN A 245 -9.06 8.54 -10.66
N LEU A 246 -8.69 9.21 -9.56
CA LEU A 246 -7.30 9.32 -9.14
C LEU A 246 -6.71 7.94 -8.81
N LEU A 247 -7.47 7.10 -8.11
CA LEU A 247 -7.08 5.74 -7.76
C LEU A 247 -6.96 4.85 -8.99
N ASP A 248 -7.89 4.92 -9.95
CA ASP A 248 -7.83 4.20 -11.22
C ASP A 248 -6.52 4.48 -11.96
N GLY A 249 -6.14 5.76 -12.03
CA GLY A 249 -4.85 6.17 -12.59
C GLY A 249 -3.67 5.52 -11.87
N GLU A 250 -3.68 5.49 -10.53
CA GLU A 250 -2.62 4.86 -9.75
C GLU A 250 -2.55 3.34 -9.98
N LEU A 251 -3.68 2.64 -9.92
CA LEU A 251 -3.78 1.19 -10.07
C LEU A 251 -3.50 0.69 -11.49
N SER A 252 -3.69 1.56 -12.50
CA SER A 252 -3.32 1.28 -13.89
C SER A 252 -1.80 1.11 -14.08
N THR A 253 -1.01 1.68 -13.17
CA THR A 253 0.45 1.60 -13.20
C THR A 253 0.97 0.55 -12.23
N TRP A 254 2.09 -0.09 -12.58
CA TRP A 254 2.87 -0.85 -11.61
C TRP A 254 3.94 0.08 -11.07
N ARG A 255 3.77 0.48 -9.82
CA ARG A 255 4.71 1.34 -9.11
C ARG A 255 4.84 0.80 -7.70
N ALA A 256 5.91 0.05 -7.44
CA ALA A 256 6.38 -0.08 -6.07
C ALA A 256 6.68 1.34 -5.58
N THR A 257 6.08 1.77 -4.47
CA THR A 257 6.34 3.12 -3.96
C THR A 257 7.83 3.12 -3.57
N SER A 258 8.63 3.90 -4.30
CA SER A 258 10.08 3.83 -4.25
C SER A 258 10.59 4.12 -2.83
N GLY A 259 11.11 3.09 -2.14
CA GLY A 259 11.77 3.23 -0.83
C GLY A 259 10.94 2.73 0.36
N THR A 260 11.14 3.35 1.51
CA THR A 260 10.38 3.06 2.71
C THR A 260 9.15 3.95 2.78
N ASN A 261 8.04 3.38 3.24
CA ASN A 261 6.88 4.13 3.68
C ASN A 261 7.23 4.95 4.94
N ARG A 262 6.30 5.80 5.38
CA ARG A 262 6.49 6.66 6.55
C ARG A 262 6.83 5.94 7.85
N TYR A 263 6.53 4.64 7.94
CA TYR A 263 6.79 3.80 9.11
C TYR A 263 8.15 3.10 9.02
N GLY A 264 8.96 3.41 8.00
CA GLY A 264 10.27 2.81 7.79
C GLY A 264 10.23 1.44 7.12
N PHE A 265 9.05 0.96 6.72
CA PHE A 265 8.92 -0.32 6.03
C PHE A 265 8.98 -0.13 4.54
N PRO A 266 9.58 -1.06 3.78
CA PRO A 266 9.55 -1.00 2.33
C PRO A 266 8.11 -0.92 1.81
N ALA A 267 7.84 0.04 0.94
CA ALA A 267 6.48 0.27 0.50
C ALA A 267 6.04 -0.72 -0.58
N LEU A 268 4.73 -0.97 -0.64
CA LEU A 268 4.12 -1.90 -1.58
C LEU A 268 3.60 -1.17 -2.84
N PRO A 269 3.38 -1.89 -3.95
CA PRO A 269 2.54 -1.42 -5.05
C PRO A 269 1.11 -1.08 -4.62
N ALA A 270 0.49 -0.10 -5.27
CA ALA A 270 -0.81 0.46 -4.89
C ALA A 270 -1.94 -0.58 -4.75
N ASN A 271 -1.97 -1.58 -5.64
CA ASN A 271 -2.89 -2.71 -5.60
C ASN A 271 -2.74 -3.56 -4.33
N LEU A 272 -1.50 -3.85 -3.91
CA LEU A 272 -1.24 -4.61 -2.68
C LEU A 272 -1.49 -3.77 -1.43
N ARG A 273 -1.19 -2.45 -1.48
CA ARG A 273 -1.54 -1.49 -0.42
C ARG A 273 -3.06 -1.47 -0.21
N LEU A 274 -3.82 -1.34 -1.29
CA LEU A 274 -5.29 -1.33 -1.27
C LEU A 274 -5.87 -2.57 -0.60
N ALA A 275 -5.40 -3.75 -0.99
CA ALA A 275 -5.85 -5.01 -0.41
C ALA A 275 -5.51 -5.12 1.09
N ARG A 276 -4.33 -4.67 1.50
CA ARG A 276 -3.93 -4.59 2.92
C ARG A 276 -4.81 -3.64 3.72
N ILE A 277 -5.16 -2.48 3.17
CA ILE A 277 -6.08 -1.54 3.83
C ILE A 277 -7.46 -2.19 4.02
N ALA A 278 -7.97 -2.90 3.01
CA ALA A 278 -9.22 -3.64 3.12
C ALA A 278 -9.16 -4.72 4.20
N ALA A 279 -8.04 -5.44 4.31
CA ALA A 279 -7.82 -6.40 5.37
C ALA A 279 -7.80 -5.74 6.75
N ALA A 280 -7.17 -4.57 6.89
CA ALA A 280 -7.16 -3.81 8.13
C ALA A 280 -8.58 -3.44 8.58
N TYR A 281 -9.42 -2.95 7.67
CA TYR A 281 -10.81 -2.62 7.99
C TYR A 281 -11.62 -3.86 8.33
N ARG A 282 -11.44 -4.98 7.61
CA ARG A 282 -12.16 -6.24 7.91
C ARG A 282 -11.80 -6.77 9.30
N GLU A 283 -10.52 -6.78 9.66
CA GLU A 283 -10.07 -7.21 10.99
C GLU A 283 -10.46 -6.24 12.11
N GLY A 284 -10.60 -4.97 11.78
CA GLY A 284 -11.03 -3.94 12.71
C GLY A 284 -12.55 -3.88 12.94
N MET A 285 -13.36 -4.63 12.20
CA MET A 285 -14.82 -4.66 12.37
C MET A 285 -15.26 -5.53 13.55
N PRO A 286 -16.36 -5.17 14.24
CA PRO A 286 -16.97 -6.03 15.26
C PRO A 286 -17.37 -7.38 14.67
N GLY A 287 -17.05 -8.47 15.36
CA GLY A 287 -17.33 -9.82 14.87
C GLY A 287 -16.38 -10.29 13.76
N GLY A 288 -15.14 -9.79 13.75
CA GLY A 288 -14.07 -10.24 12.84
C GLY A 288 -13.90 -11.76 12.74
N THR A 289 -13.06 -12.21 11.82
CA THR A 289 -12.95 -13.64 11.50
C THR A 289 -12.25 -14.41 12.62
N ASP A 290 -12.81 -15.55 13.03
CA ASP A 290 -12.14 -16.49 13.95
C ASP A 290 -11.12 -17.40 13.24
N ALA A 291 -10.78 -17.08 11.99
CA ALA A 291 -9.76 -17.75 11.18
C ALA A 291 -8.34 -17.62 11.73
N CYS A 292 -8.08 -16.60 12.56
CA CYS A 292 -6.77 -16.37 13.16
C CYS A 292 -6.75 -16.77 14.64
N LEU A 293 -5.65 -17.38 15.06
CA LEU A 293 -5.28 -17.53 16.46
C LEU A 293 -4.93 -16.16 17.08
N PRO A 294 -4.90 -16.03 18.42
CA PRO A 294 -4.56 -14.77 19.08
C PRO A 294 -3.16 -14.22 18.75
N ASN A 295 -2.24 -15.09 18.36
CA ASN A 295 -0.90 -14.69 17.89
C ASN A 295 -0.90 -14.22 16.42
N GLY A 296 -2.08 -14.16 15.78
CA GLY A 296 -2.32 -13.78 14.40
C GLY A 296 -1.97 -14.86 13.37
N ARG A 297 -1.52 -16.05 13.78
CA ARG A 297 -1.32 -17.17 12.84
C ARG A 297 -2.67 -17.74 12.43
N HIS A 298 -2.74 -18.32 11.24
CA HIS A 298 -3.95 -19.02 10.81
C HIS A 298 -4.27 -20.22 11.72
N ASP A 299 -5.55 -20.37 12.06
CA ASP A 299 -6.08 -21.55 12.76
C ASP A 299 -6.42 -22.62 11.71
N LEU A 300 -5.70 -23.75 11.73
CA LEU A 300 -5.89 -24.85 10.76
C LEU A 300 -7.32 -25.40 10.72
N ALA A 301 -8.08 -25.31 11.81
CA ALA A 301 -9.45 -25.80 11.86
C ALA A 301 -10.45 -24.83 11.19
N LYS A 302 -10.15 -23.54 11.20
CA LYS A 302 -11.10 -22.47 10.85
C LYS A 302 -10.72 -21.68 9.62
N ALA A 303 -9.43 -21.51 9.38
CA ALA A 303 -8.91 -20.74 8.27
C ALA A 303 -9.11 -21.46 6.95
N GLY A 304 -9.68 -20.77 5.97
CA GLY A 304 -9.80 -21.25 4.61
C GLY A 304 -8.49 -21.14 3.83
N MET A 305 -8.41 -21.89 2.73
CA MET A 305 -7.30 -21.84 1.76
C MET A 305 -7.55 -20.86 0.60
N GLY A 306 -8.64 -20.10 0.66
CA GLY A 306 -9.05 -19.21 -0.43
C GLY A 306 -9.58 -19.97 -1.64
N GLY A 307 -9.82 -19.24 -2.74
CA GLY A 307 -10.41 -19.82 -3.94
C GLY A 307 -11.80 -20.39 -3.67
N ALA A 308 -11.98 -21.69 -3.89
CA ALA A 308 -13.27 -22.36 -3.67
C ALA A 308 -13.55 -22.72 -2.20
N ASP A 309 -12.59 -22.54 -1.29
CA ASP A 309 -12.81 -22.79 0.14
C ASP A 309 -13.69 -21.67 0.74
N PRO A 310 -14.91 -21.96 1.24
CA PRO A 310 -15.83 -20.95 1.74
C PRO A 310 -15.43 -20.39 3.10
N ARG A 311 -14.45 -21.00 3.79
CA ARG A 311 -14.00 -20.56 5.10
C ARG A 311 -13.23 -19.23 5.00
N PRO A 312 -13.34 -18.34 6.01
CA PRO A 312 -12.64 -17.06 5.99
C PRO A 312 -11.11 -17.24 6.00
N LEU A 313 -10.40 -16.36 5.30
CA LEU A 313 -8.95 -16.30 5.40
C LEU A 313 -8.50 -15.69 6.73
N CYS A 314 -7.40 -16.21 7.29
CA CYS A 314 -6.67 -15.47 8.30
C CYS A 314 -5.83 -14.37 7.63
N LEU A 315 -6.41 -13.18 7.48
CA LEU A 315 -5.78 -12.09 6.73
C LEU A 315 -4.43 -11.67 7.35
N ALA A 316 -4.31 -11.67 8.67
CA ALA A 316 -3.07 -11.34 9.37
C ALA A 316 -1.87 -12.21 8.93
N ASP A 317 -2.08 -13.49 8.65
CA ASP A 317 -1.04 -14.46 8.26
C ASP A 317 -0.99 -14.71 6.74
N ALA A 318 -1.90 -14.08 5.98
CA ALA A 318 -1.95 -14.26 4.54
C ALA A 318 -0.89 -13.44 3.80
N THR A 319 -0.39 -13.98 2.69
CA THR A 319 0.49 -13.27 1.74
C THR A 319 -0.25 -12.09 1.10
N ASP A 320 0.47 -11.06 0.65
CA ASP A 320 -0.15 -9.89 0.01
C ASP A 320 -0.99 -10.29 -1.22
N ARG A 321 -0.51 -11.26 -2.01
CA ARG A 321 -1.24 -11.83 -3.15
C ARG A 321 -2.56 -12.47 -2.73
N ALA A 322 -2.55 -13.30 -1.69
CA ALA A 322 -3.78 -13.96 -1.23
C ALA A 322 -4.81 -12.95 -0.69
N ILE A 323 -4.36 -11.91 0.01
CA ILE A 323 -5.23 -10.82 0.45
C ILE A 323 -5.77 -10.03 -0.75
N HIS A 324 -4.96 -9.81 -1.79
CA HIS A 324 -5.43 -9.16 -3.01
C HIS A 324 -6.53 -9.97 -3.71
N ARG A 325 -6.38 -11.30 -3.81
CA ARG A 325 -7.43 -12.17 -4.36
C ARG A 325 -8.72 -12.09 -3.54
N TRP A 326 -8.61 -12.18 -2.22
CA TRP A 326 -9.74 -11.99 -1.31
C TRP A 326 -10.39 -10.62 -1.47
N TYR A 327 -9.59 -9.55 -1.56
CA TYR A 327 -10.08 -8.19 -1.77
C TYR A 327 -10.86 -8.08 -3.07
N GLY A 328 -10.36 -8.70 -4.15
CA GLY A 328 -11.03 -8.72 -5.45
C GLY A 328 -12.45 -9.29 -5.38
N GLN A 329 -12.64 -10.40 -4.67
CA GLN A 329 -13.98 -10.93 -4.41
C GLN A 329 -14.79 -10.02 -3.48
N ALA A 330 -14.18 -9.55 -2.39
CA ALA A 330 -14.87 -8.75 -1.38
C ALA A 330 -15.42 -7.44 -1.95
N ILE A 331 -14.70 -6.76 -2.86
CA ILE A 331 -15.19 -5.53 -3.48
C ILE A 331 -16.38 -5.80 -4.42
N ILE A 332 -16.35 -6.90 -5.16
CA ILE A 332 -17.48 -7.32 -6.01
C ILE A 332 -18.71 -7.56 -5.14
N ASP A 333 -18.58 -8.38 -4.09
CA ASP A 333 -19.67 -8.72 -3.18
C ASP A 333 -20.24 -7.47 -2.50
N GLU A 334 -19.38 -6.56 -2.02
CA GLU A 334 -19.79 -5.33 -1.36
C GLU A 334 -20.53 -4.38 -2.30
N VAL A 335 -20.05 -4.20 -3.54
CA VAL A 335 -20.68 -3.34 -4.54
C VAL A 335 -22.01 -3.93 -5.03
N LEU A 336 -22.07 -5.24 -5.29
CA LEU A 336 -23.31 -5.91 -5.70
C LEU A 336 -24.38 -5.88 -4.60
N ALA A 337 -23.97 -5.97 -3.34
CA ALA A 337 -24.88 -5.89 -2.19
C ALA A 337 -25.56 -4.51 -2.02
N VAL A 338 -25.12 -3.47 -2.73
CA VAL A 338 -25.77 -2.15 -2.72
C VAL A 338 -27.05 -2.13 -3.58
N GLY A 339 -27.17 -3.04 -4.55
CA GLY A 339 -28.33 -3.12 -5.46
C GLY A 339 -28.29 -2.13 -6.64
N ASP A 340 -29.37 -2.09 -7.42
CA ASP A 340 -29.47 -1.26 -8.62
C ASP A 340 -29.48 0.25 -8.29
N ILE A 341 -28.68 1.02 -9.03
CA ILE A 341 -28.54 2.48 -8.89
C ILE A 341 -29.35 3.21 -9.99
N SER A 342 -30.07 2.47 -10.85
CA SER A 342 -30.72 2.99 -12.06
C SER A 342 -32.02 3.81 -11.87
N GLY A 343 -32.48 4.05 -10.64
CA GLY A 343 -33.74 4.78 -10.39
C GLY A 343 -33.54 6.26 -10.00
N GLU A 344 -34.31 7.18 -10.61
CA GLU A 344 -34.38 8.64 -10.37
C GLU A 344 -34.80 9.08 -8.94
N SER A 345 -34.65 8.23 -7.92
CA SER A 345 -34.91 8.58 -6.52
C SER A 345 -33.63 8.98 -5.80
N LEU A 346 -33.76 9.80 -4.75
CA LEU A 346 -32.67 10.31 -3.90
C LEU A 346 -31.66 9.19 -3.56
N SER A 347 -30.49 9.22 -4.20
CA SER A 347 -29.41 8.26 -3.98
C SER A 347 -29.07 8.19 -2.49
N THR A 348 -29.09 7.00 -1.92
CA THR A 348 -28.63 6.78 -0.54
C THR A 348 -27.14 7.11 -0.40
N PRO A 349 -26.65 7.46 0.82
CA PRO A 349 -25.22 7.67 1.05
C PRO A 349 -24.36 6.49 0.57
N LEU A 350 -24.84 5.26 0.75
CA LEU A 350 -24.15 4.06 0.28
C LEU A 350 -24.09 3.96 -1.25
N GLN A 351 -25.18 4.29 -1.96
CA GLN A 351 -25.19 4.35 -3.43
C GLN A 351 -24.26 5.46 -3.97
N ASN A 352 -24.15 6.59 -3.27
CA ASN A 352 -23.20 7.65 -3.64
C ASN A 352 -21.74 7.21 -3.53
N LEU A 353 -21.44 6.27 -2.63
CA LEU A 353 -20.10 5.68 -2.49
C LEU A 353 -19.88 4.52 -3.45
N ALA A 354 -20.91 3.75 -3.79
CA ALA A 354 -20.81 2.63 -4.73
C ALA A 354 -20.78 3.07 -6.19
N SER A 355 -21.51 4.12 -6.56
CA SER A 355 -21.66 4.57 -7.95
C SER A 355 -20.32 4.88 -8.64
N PRO A 356 -19.38 5.64 -8.04
CA PRO A 356 -18.06 5.85 -8.64
C PRO A 356 -17.29 4.55 -8.81
N LEU A 357 -17.38 3.64 -7.83
CA LEU A 357 -16.71 2.35 -7.85
C LEU A 357 -17.23 1.43 -8.95
N GLN A 358 -18.52 1.49 -9.31
CA GLN A 358 -19.08 0.75 -10.45
C GLN A 358 -18.60 1.29 -11.80
N SER A 359 -18.37 2.61 -11.90
CA SER A 359 -17.91 3.26 -13.13
C SER A 359 -16.39 3.19 -13.35
N SER A 360 -15.65 2.74 -12.35
CA SER A 360 -14.19 2.69 -12.36
C SER A 360 -13.64 1.61 -13.31
N SER A 361 -12.37 1.73 -13.67
CA SER A 361 -11.65 0.64 -14.35
C SER A 361 -11.63 -0.63 -13.50
N LEU A 362 -11.57 -0.50 -12.17
CA LEU A 362 -11.86 -1.58 -11.23
C LEU A 362 -13.33 -2.00 -11.37
N GLY A 363 -14.24 -1.02 -11.38
CA GLY A 363 -15.71 -1.10 -11.49
C GLY A 363 -16.31 -1.86 -12.66
N HIS A 364 -15.52 -2.22 -13.67
CA HIS A 364 -15.87 -3.29 -14.60
C HIS A 364 -16.04 -4.66 -13.90
N LEU A 365 -15.95 -4.71 -12.55
CA LEU A 365 -16.53 -5.71 -11.63
C LEU A 365 -17.94 -6.22 -12.01
N GLY A 366 -18.71 -5.45 -12.78
CA GLY A 366 -20.05 -5.86 -13.28
C GLY A 366 -20.04 -6.71 -14.55
N ILE A 367 -18.90 -6.88 -15.22
CA ILE A 367 -18.70 -7.94 -16.21
C ILE A 367 -18.02 -9.07 -15.45
N PRO A 368 -18.57 -10.30 -15.41
CA PRO A 368 -17.93 -11.43 -14.73
C PRO A 368 -16.61 -11.74 -15.45
N LEU A 369 -15.55 -11.12 -14.98
CA LEU A 369 -14.18 -11.34 -15.42
C LEU A 369 -13.51 -12.20 -14.35
N ASP A 370 -14.08 -13.39 -14.13
CA ASP A 370 -13.58 -14.38 -13.19
C ASP A 370 -12.07 -14.56 -13.39
N GLY A 371 -11.32 -14.26 -12.33
CA GLY A 371 -9.86 -14.39 -12.29
C GLY A 371 -9.04 -13.27 -12.94
N GLN A 372 -9.62 -12.14 -13.39
CA GLN A 372 -8.81 -10.99 -13.85
C GLN A 372 -8.16 -10.21 -12.69
N LEU A 373 -8.89 -9.98 -11.59
CA LEU A 373 -8.33 -9.31 -10.41
C LEU A 373 -7.19 -10.13 -9.78
N ASP A 374 -7.31 -11.45 -9.79
CA ASP A 374 -6.25 -12.35 -9.32
C ASP A 374 -4.97 -12.24 -10.17
N ARG A 375 -5.12 -11.95 -11.47
CA ARG A 375 -3.99 -11.78 -12.39
C ARG A 375 -3.32 -10.41 -12.28
N ILE A 376 -3.95 -9.42 -11.64
CA ILE A 376 -3.36 -8.07 -11.50
C ILE A 376 -2.02 -8.11 -10.77
N VAL A 377 -1.85 -9.08 -9.87
CA VAL A 377 -0.64 -9.28 -9.05
C VAL A 377 0.30 -10.34 -9.59
N SER A 378 0.02 -10.91 -10.78
CA SER A 378 0.90 -11.91 -11.37
C SER A 378 2.21 -11.28 -11.85
N LEU A 379 3.26 -12.10 -11.91
CA LEU A 379 4.54 -11.71 -12.50
C LEU A 379 4.37 -11.14 -13.91
N ASP A 380 3.61 -11.86 -14.75
CA ASP A 380 3.36 -11.45 -16.13
C ASP A 380 2.69 -10.06 -16.20
N MET A 381 1.70 -9.79 -15.34
CA MET A 381 1.02 -8.50 -15.33
C MET A 381 1.90 -7.37 -14.80
N ALA A 382 2.70 -7.64 -13.77
CA ALA A 382 3.69 -6.68 -13.27
C ALA A 382 4.67 -6.28 -14.39
N GLU A 383 5.18 -7.27 -15.13
CA GLU A 383 6.06 -7.06 -16.29
C GLU A 383 5.36 -6.31 -17.43
N ALA A 384 4.11 -6.62 -17.75
CA ALA A 384 3.31 -5.92 -18.75
C ALA A 384 3.13 -4.42 -18.41
N LYS A 385 2.77 -4.14 -17.16
CA LYS A 385 2.61 -2.76 -16.67
C LYS A 385 3.94 -2.02 -16.63
N ALA A 386 5.02 -2.68 -16.23
CA ALA A 386 6.37 -2.11 -16.28
C ALA A 386 6.80 -1.81 -17.73
N ALA A 387 6.54 -2.71 -18.67
CA ALA A 387 6.83 -2.50 -20.09
C ALA A 387 6.08 -1.30 -20.66
N ASN A 388 4.76 -1.24 -20.44
CA ASN A 388 3.93 -0.12 -20.87
C ASN A 388 4.46 1.21 -20.32
N ARG A 389 4.87 1.21 -19.05
CA ARG A 389 5.49 2.38 -18.43
C ARG A 389 6.80 2.76 -19.12
N LEU A 390 7.70 1.81 -19.35
CA LEU A 390 9.00 2.05 -20.00
C LEU A 390 8.84 2.59 -21.43
N VAL A 391 7.84 2.10 -22.18
CA VAL A 391 7.48 2.64 -23.50
C VAL A 391 7.00 4.09 -23.37
N SER A 392 6.10 4.38 -22.43
CA SER A 392 5.54 5.72 -22.25
C SER A 392 6.60 6.79 -21.92
N VAL A 393 7.73 6.39 -21.33
CA VAL A 393 8.84 7.29 -20.98
C VAL A 393 10.03 7.18 -21.95
N GLY A 394 9.89 6.45 -23.05
CA GLY A 394 10.93 6.33 -24.08
C GLY A 394 12.16 5.49 -23.68
N GLN A 395 12.04 4.67 -22.64
CA GLN A 395 13.13 3.79 -22.14
C GLN A 395 13.03 2.35 -22.65
N MET A 396 11.98 2.04 -23.40
CA MET A 396 11.81 0.80 -24.12
C MET A 396 11.19 1.12 -25.49
N SER A 397 11.66 0.44 -26.53
CA SER A 397 11.07 0.61 -27.87
C SER A 397 9.64 0.08 -27.91
N MET A 398 8.77 0.67 -28.73
CA MET A 398 7.40 0.16 -28.93
C MET A 398 7.40 -1.32 -29.34
N ARG A 399 8.35 -1.75 -30.19
CA ARG A 399 8.48 -3.15 -30.61
C ARG A 399 8.74 -4.10 -29.44
N GLN A 400 9.60 -3.71 -28.50
CA GLN A 400 9.87 -4.51 -27.31
C GLN A 400 8.68 -4.51 -26.35
N GLY A 401 8.03 -3.35 -26.16
CA GLY A 401 6.81 -3.26 -25.35
C GLY A 401 5.69 -4.15 -25.89
N ASP A 402 5.41 -4.08 -27.19
CA ASP A 402 4.43 -4.92 -27.88
C ASP A 402 4.71 -6.41 -27.70
N MET A 403 5.99 -6.81 -27.69
CA MET A 403 6.39 -8.19 -27.47
C MET A 403 6.03 -8.66 -26.06
N VAL A 404 6.31 -7.87 -25.02
CA VAL A 404 5.94 -8.19 -23.63
C VAL A 404 4.42 -8.27 -23.50
N LEU A 405 3.68 -7.30 -24.06
CA LEU A 405 2.21 -7.27 -24.01
C LEU A 405 1.58 -8.46 -24.74
N ARG A 406 2.13 -8.86 -25.90
CA ARG A 406 1.69 -10.05 -26.64
C ARG A 406 1.97 -11.33 -25.85
N HIS A 407 3.13 -11.45 -25.21
CA HIS A 407 3.46 -12.60 -24.37
C HIS A 407 2.42 -12.82 -23.27
N VAL A 408 2.08 -11.75 -22.56
CA VAL A 408 1.05 -11.76 -21.51
C VAL A 408 -0.31 -12.12 -22.10
N SER A 409 -0.68 -11.55 -23.24
CA SER A 409 -1.94 -11.84 -23.93
C SER A 409 -2.04 -13.30 -24.37
N MET A 410 -0.96 -13.88 -24.94
CA MET A 410 -0.92 -15.28 -25.37
C MET A 410 -1.10 -16.25 -24.19
N LYS A 411 -0.39 -16.01 -23.08
CA LYS A 411 -0.56 -16.77 -21.84
C LYS A 411 -1.99 -16.67 -21.30
N GLN A 412 -2.63 -15.51 -21.41
CA GLN A 412 -4.00 -15.30 -20.93
C GLN A 412 -5.06 -16.01 -21.78
N CYS A 413 -4.87 -16.09 -23.09
CA CYS A 413 -5.81 -16.74 -24.01
C CYS A 413 -5.65 -18.27 -24.11
N GLY A 414 -4.81 -18.90 -23.27
CA GLY A 414 -4.60 -20.35 -23.30
C GLY A 414 -3.93 -20.88 -24.57
N ARG A 415 -3.38 -20.00 -25.41
CA ARG A 415 -2.53 -20.39 -26.52
C ARG A 415 -1.10 -20.46 -26.00
N THR A 416 -0.70 -21.65 -25.55
CA THR A 416 0.72 -22.00 -25.55
C THR A 416 1.26 -21.83 -26.97
N PRO A 417 2.44 -21.20 -27.16
CA PRO A 417 3.04 -21.00 -28.48
C PRO A 417 3.31 -22.32 -29.21
#